data_AF-A0A7D7ZS10-F1
#
_entry.id   AF-A0A7D7ZS10-F1
#
_cell.length_a   1.000
_cell.length_b   1.000
_cell.length_c   1.000
_cell.angle_alpha   90.00
_cell.angle_beta   90.00
_cell.angle_gamma   90.00
#
_symmetry.space_group_name_H-M   'P 1'
#
loop_
_entity.id
_entity.type
_entity.pdbx_description
1 polymer ?
#
loop_
_entity_poly.entity_id
_entity_poly.type
_entity_poly.pdbx_seq_one_letter_code
_entity_poly.pdbx_strand_id
1 'polypeptide(L)'
;MFESLLNKKLKMEEEILQLIYIRIRKFRHEKGYTQQNIADLLKISQNAYCKIENGHTRLLVSTLISLAGIFEVRLCNFFNDAK
;
A
#
# COMPACT_ATOMS: atom_id res chain seq x y z
N MET A 1 -31.78 -3.95 4.42
CA MET A 1 -30.98 -5.19 4.26
C MET A 1 -29.95 -5.07 3.14
N PHE A 2 -30.32 -4.67 1.92
CA PHE A 2 -29.36 -4.47 0.81
C PHE A 2 -28.35 -3.35 1.11
N GLU A 3 -28.82 -2.16 1.50
CA GLU A 3 -27.96 -1.02 1.91
C GLU A 3 -26.99 -1.37 3.05
N SER A 4 -27.45 -2.14 4.06
CA SER A 4 -26.57 -2.59 5.15
C SER A 4 -25.48 -3.57 4.69
N LEU A 5 -25.74 -4.38 3.67
CA LEU A 5 -24.75 -5.28 3.07
C LEU A 5 -23.71 -4.49 2.25
N LEU A 6 -24.18 -3.49 1.49
CA LEU A 6 -23.31 -2.62 0.69
C LEU A 6 -22.35 -1.82 1.59
N ASN A 7 -22.87 -1.21 2.66
CA ASN A 7 -22.06 -0.46 3.63
C ASN A 7 -21.04 -1.34 4.35
N LYS A 8 -21.43 -2.58 4.70
CA LYS A 8 -20.50 -3.54 5.29
C LYS A 8 -19.35 -3.89 4.32
N LYS A 9 -19.65 -4.09 3.04
CA LYS A 9 -18.65 -4.40 2.02
C LYS A 9 -17.68 -3.24 1.78
N LEU A 10 -18.20 -2.02 1.66
CA LEU A 10 -17.40 -0.80 1.50
C LEU A 10 -16.44 -0.60 2.68
N LYS A 11 -16.94 -0.76 3.91
CA LYS A 11 -16.11 -0.67 5.11
C LYS A 11 -14.96 -1.69 5.12
N MET A 12 -15.24 -2.93 4.72
CA MET A 12 -14.21 -3.97 4.63
C MET A 12 -13.14 -3.65 3.58
N GLU A 13 -13.53 -3.05 2.44
CA GLU A 13 -12.59 -2.62 1.41
C GLU A 13 -11.67 -1.50 1.92
N GLU A 14 -12.22 -0.52 2.63
CA GLU A 14 -11.45 0.54 3.28
C GLU A 14 -10.45 0.00 4.31
N GLU A 15 -10.88 -0.94 5.16
CA GLU A 15 -10.02 -1.59 6.15
C GLU A 15 -8.83 -2.32 5.49
N ILE A 16 -9.06 -3.04 4.40
CA ILE A 16 -8.00 -3.71 3.63
C ILE A 16 -7.02 -2.71 3.03
N LEU A 17 -7.53 -1.62 2.44
CA LEU A 17 -6.68 -0.57 1.88
C LEU A 17 -5.79 0.08 2.95
N GLN A 18 -6.35 0.38 4.13
CA GLN A 18 -5.58 0.92 5.24
C GLN A 18 -4.47 -0.02 5.69
N LEU A 19 -4.76 -1.32 5.78
CA LEU A 19 -3.75 -2.33 6.08
C LEU A 19 -2.61 -2.32 5.04
N ILE A 20 -2.94 -2.25 3.76
CA ILE A 20 -1.94 -2.20 2.68
C ILE A 20 -1.03 -0.98 2.82
N TYR A 21 -1.58 0.21 3.09
CA TYR A 21 -0.77 1.43 3.27
C TYR A 21 0.19 1.33 4.47
N ILE A 22 -0.28 0.77 5.59
CA ILE A 22 0.55 0.49 6.76
C ILE A 22 1.70 -0.47 6.40
N ARG A 23 1.42 -1.50 5.59
CA ARG A 23 2.42 -2.48 5.15
C ARG A 23 3.46 -1.90 4.21
N ILE A 24 3.05 -1.07 3.25
CA ILE A 24 3.97 -0.34 2.37
C ILE A 24 4.98 0.46 3.21
N ARG A 25 4.47 1.23 4.18
CA ARG A 25 5.31 2.02 5.07
C ARG A 25 6.23 1.14 5.91
N LYS A 26 5.72 0.04 6.47
CA LYS A 26 6.50 -0.92 7.27
C LYS A 26 7.65 -1.52 6.47
N PHE A 27 7.38 -2.11 5.31
CA PHE A 27 8.42 -2.73 4.49
C PHE A 27 9.45 -1.72 4.00
N ARG A 28 9.03 -0.49 3.67
CA ARG A 28 9.96 0.60 3.35
C ARG A 28 10.94 0.87 4.50
N HIS A 29 10.43 0.95 5.74
CA HIS A 29 11.27 1.17 6.92
C HIS A 29 12.17 -0.03 7.24
N GLU A 30 11.69 -1.27 7.09
CA GLU A 30 12.50 -2.49 7.31
C GLU A 30 13.68 -2.59 6.33
N LYS A 31 13.51 -2.09 5.11
CA LYS A 31 14.61 -1.99 4.13
C LYS A 31 15.49 -0.73 4.28
N GLY A 32 15.18 0.15 5.23
CA GLY A 32 15.92 1.39 5.46
C GLY A 32 15.73 2.46 4.37
N TYR A 33 14.68 2.35 3.55
CA TYR A 33 14.45 3.28 2.45
C TYR A 33 13.75 4.57 2.90
N THR A 34 14.19 5.69 2.36
CA THR A 34 13.44 6.95 2.41
C THR A 34 12.32 6.95 1.37
N GLN A 35 11.36 7.87 1.51
CA GLN A 35 10.33 8.07 0.48
C GLN A 35 10.93 8.47 -0.88
N GLN A 36 12.03 9.24 -0.87
CA GLN A 36 12.74 9.61 -2.10
C GLN A 36 13.32 8.37 -2.79
N ASN A 37 13.94 7.44 -2.05
CA ASN A 37 14.50 6.23 -2.63
C ASN A 37 13.44 5.41 -3.39
N ILE A 38 12.24 5.25 -2.83
CA ILE A 38 11.17 4.51 -3.49
C ILE A 38 10.62 5.27 -4.70
N ALA A 39 10.50 6.59 -4.57
CA ALA A 39 10.06 7.42 -5.69
C ALA A 39 11.01 7.31 -6.88
N ASP A 40 12.32 7.31 -6.64
CA ASP A 40 13.35 7.13 -7.66
C ASP A 40 13.26 5.76 -8.34
N LEU A 41 13.12 4.68 -7.54
CA LEU A 41 12.97 3.31 -8.05
C LEU A 41 11.69 3.13 -8.89
N LEU A 42 10.61 3.81 -8.51
CA LEU A 42 9.34 3.81 -9.24
C LEU A 42 9.29 4.84 -10.38
N LYS A 43 10.31 5.68 -10.53
CA LYS A 43 10.37 6.80 -11.49
C LYS A 43 9.17 7.75 -11.37
N ILE A 44 8.81 8.10 -10.13
CA ILE A 44 7.77 9.08 -9.80
C ILE A 44 8.33 10.17 -8.89
N SER A 45 7.60 11.26 -8.67
CA SER A 45 8.00 12.26 -7.68
C SER A 45 7.85 11.74 -6.25
N GLN A 46 8.68 12.22 -5.33
CA GLN A 46 8.57 11.89 -3.91
C GLN A 46 7.18 12.25 -3.34
N ASN A 47 6.59 13.36 -3.79
CA ASN A 47 5.23 13.73 -3.40
C ASN A 47 4.19 12.72 -3.91
N ALA A 48 4.35 12.20 -5.13
CA ALA A 48 3.46 11.16 -5.65
C ALA A 48 3.56 9.88 -4.79
N TYR A 49 4.77 9.44 -4.44
CA TYR A 49 4.96 8.32 -3.53
C TYR A 49 4.37 8.58 -2.14
N CYS A 50 4.57 9.79 -1.59
CA CYS A 50 4.01 10.19 -0.30
C CYS A 50 2.47 10.12 -0.29
N LYS A 51 1.82 10.53 -1.39
CA LYS A 51 0.35 10.38 -1.54
C LYS A 51 -0.08 8.92 -1.61
N ILE A 52 0.69 8.06 -2.28
CA ILE A 52 0.42 6.62 -2.33
C ILE A 52 0.52 6.00 -0.93
N GLU A 53 1.63 6.23 -0.24
CA GLU A 53 1.91 5.65 1.07
C GLU A 53 0.90 6.10 2.15
N ASN A 54 0.37 7.32 2.02
CA ASN A 54 -0.65 7.86 2.93
C ASN A 54 -2.10 7.61 2.45
N GLY A 55 -2.31 6.92 1.34
CA GLY A 55 -3.65 6.64 0.81
C GLY A 55 -4.41 7.85 0.25
N HIS A 56 -3.73 8.97 -0.03
CA HIS A 56 -4.31 10.17 -0.65
C HIS A 56 -4.48 10.07 -2.17
N THR A 57 -4.06 8.96 -2.78
CA THR A 57 -4.27 8.67 -4.19
C THR A 57 -4.58 7.19 -4.38
N ARG A 58 -5.19 6.85 -5.52
CA ARG A 58 -5.49 5.48 -5.87
C ARG A 58 -4.20 4.67 -6.02
N LEU A 59 -4.10 3.58 -5.26
CA LEU A 59 -3.03 2.59 -5.41
C LEU A 59 -3.31 1.71 -6.64
N LEU A 60 -2.38 1.67 -7.58
CA LEU A 60 -2.44 0.75 -8.72
C LEU A 60 -1.85 -0.61 -8.33
N VAL A 61 -2.44 -1.70 -8.83
CA VAL A 61 -1.92 -3.06 -8.62
C VAL A 61 -0.50 -3.20 -9.17
N SER A 62 -0.20 -2.57 -10.30
CA SER A 62 1.15 -2.53 -10.88
C SER A 62 2.16 -1.90 -9.93
N THR A 63 1.80 -0.81 -9.24
CA THR A 63 2.65 -0.19 -8.21
C THR A 63 2.88 -1.16 -7.06
N LEU A 64 1.85 -1.86 -6.59
CA LEU A 64 1.98 -2.83 -5.50
C LEU A 64 2.90 -4.01 -5.88
N ILE A 65 2.83 -4.48 -7.13
CA ILE A 65 3.76 -5.50 -7.67
C ILE A 65 5.19 -4.99 -7.70
N SER A 66 5.42 -3.76 -8.17
CA SER A 66 6.76 -3.14 -8.15
C SER A 66 7.30 -3.00 -6.74
N LEU A 67 6.47 -2.57 -5.78
CA LEU A 67 6.84 -2.47 -4.37
C LEU A 67 7.18 -3.83 -3.76
N ALA A 68 6.46 -4.89 -4.12
CA ALA A 68 6.79 -6.25 -3.69
C ALA A 68 8.20 -6.66 -4.15
N GLY A 69 8.57 -6.32 -5.39
CA GLY A 69 9.92 -6.51 -5.92
C GLY A 69 10.98 -5.69 -5.19
N ILE A 70 10.74 -4.38 -5.00
CA ILE A 70 11.67 -3.46 -4.31
C ILE A 70 11.91 -3.90 -2.86
N PHE A 71 10.86 -4.34 -2.17
CA PHE A 71 10.95 -4.77 -0.78
C PHE A 71 11.32 -6.24 -0.62
N GLU A 72 11.50 -6.99 -1.72
CA GLU A 72 11.82 -8.42 -1.71
C GLU A 72 10.84 -9.24 -0.84
N VAL A 73 9.55 -8.92 -0.93
CA VAL A 73 8.47 -9.62 -0.21
C VAL A 73 7.47 -10.20 -1.19
N ARG A 74 6.73 -11.23 -0.76
CA ARG A 74 5.61 -11.75 -1.55
C ARG A 74 4.46 -10.74 -1.56
N LEU A 75 3.75 -10.63 -2.68
CA LEU A 75 2.60 -9.74 -2.83
C LEU A 75 1.51 -9.98 -1.75
N CYS A 76 1.30 -11.24 -1.34
CA CYS A 76 0.35 -11.58 -0.27
C CYS A 76 0.70 -10.93 1.09
N ASN A 77 1.95 -10.56 1.32
CA ASN A 77 2.38 -10.01 2.60
C ASN A 77 1.80 -8.60 2.88
N PHE A 78 1.29 -7.91 1.85
CA PHE A 78 0.60 -6.63 2.02
C PHE A 78 -0.83 -6.77 2.55
N PHE A 79 -1.41 -7.97 2.49
CA PHE A 79 -2.80 -8.25 2.88
C PHE A 79 -2.91 -8.97 4.23
N ASN A 80 -1.77 -9.41 4.79
CA ASN A 80 -1.76 -10.18 6.02
C ASN A 80 -1.48 -9.26 7.21
N ASP A 81 -2.33 -9.36 8.23
CA ASP A 81 -1.93 -9.00 9.59
C ASP A 81 -0.94 -10.05 10.07
N ALA A 82 0.35 -9.76 9.95
CA ALA A 82 1.38 -10.45 10.73
C ALA A 82 1.05 -10.31 12.23
N LYS A 83 0.26 -11.26 12.73
CA LYS A 83 0.36 -11.80 14.07
C LYS A 83 1.35 -12.97 14.02
#